data_AF-A0A8T3REP5-F1
#
_entry.id   AF-A0A8T3REP5-F1
#
_cell.length_a   1.000
_cell.length_b   1.000
_cell.length_c   1.000
_cell.angle_alpha   90.00
_cell.angle_beta   90.00
_cell.angle_gamma   90.00
#
_symmetry.space_group_name_H-M   'P 1'
#
loop_
_entity.id
_entity.type
_entity.pdbx_description
1 polymer ?
#
loop_
_entity_poly.entity_id
_entity_poly.type
_entity_poly.pdbx_seq_one_letter_code
_entity_poly.pdbx_strand_id
1 'polypeptide(L)' 'MKIATWNVNGIRARQAQLCEWLERDRPDVVCLQELKAELS' A
#
# COMPACT_ATOMS: atom_id res chain seq x y z
N MET A 1 1.19 2.89 -18.36
CA MET A 1 2.05 2.34 -17.30
C MET A 1 2.21 3.40 -16.21
N LYS A 2 1.65 3.14 -15.04
CA LYS A 2 1.59 4.01 -13.87
C LYS A 2 2.25 3.29 -12.69
N ILE A 3 3.26 3.91 -12.11
CA ILE A 3 4.00 3.39 -10.96
C ILE A 3 3.77 4.34 -9.80
N ALA A 4 3.46 3.79 -8.63
CA ALA A 4 3.23 4.56 -7.42
C ALA A 4 4.08 4.04 -6.27
N THR A 5 4.38 4.93 -5.32
CA THR A 5 5.11 4.60 -4.10
C THR A 5 4.37 5.13 -2.89
N TRP A 6 4.30 4.35 -1.81
CA TRP A 6 3.66 4.76 -0.57
C TRP A 6 4.37 4.17 0.65
N ASN A 7 4.89 5.06 1.50
CA ASN A 7 5.28 4.71 2.85
C ASN A 7 4.02 4.55 3.72
N VAL A 8 3.68 3.30 4.04
CA VAL A 8 2.44 2.97 4.75
C VAL A 8 2.58 3.05 6.27
N ASN A 9 3.80 3.08 6.80
CA ASN A 9 4.08 3.13 8.24
C ASN A 9 3.23 2.12 9.03
N GLY A 10 3.20 0.86 8.57
CA GLY A 10 2.36 -0.23 9.09
C GLY A 10 1.22 -0.62 8.15
N ILE A 11 1.40 -1.73 7.42
CA ILE A 11 0.46 -2.20 6.40
C ILE A 11 -0.90 -2.61 6.99
N ARG A 12 -0.90 -3.25 8.17
CA ARG A 12 -2.14 -3.70 8.83
C ARG A 12 -3.03 -2.53 9.24
N ALA A 13 -2.44 -1.41 9.67
CA ALA A 13 -3.16 -0.19 10.04
C ALA A 13 -3.71 0.59 8.83
N ARG A 14 -3.30 0.22 7.61
CA ARG A 14 -3.64 0.93 6.36
C ARG A 14 -4.27 0.03 5.31
N GLN A 15 -4.60 -1.22 5.64
CA GLN A 15 -5.12 -2.20 4.69
C GLN A 15 -6.36 -1.71 3.94
N ALA A 16 -7.38 -1.22 4.65
CA ALA A 16 -8.60 -0.72 4.02
C ALA A 16 -8.33 0.48 3.10
N GLN A 17 -7.54 1.46 3.57
CA GLN A 17 -7.16 2.63 2.77
C GLN A 17 -6.35 2.26 1.54
N LEU A 18 -5.47 1.26 1.64
CA LEU A 18 -4.71 0.75 0.50
C LEU A 18 -5.64 0.10 -0.53
N CYS A 19 -6.58 -0.74 -0.09
CA CYS A 19 -7.55 -1.37 -1.00
C CYS A 19 -8.41 -0.33 -1.73
N GLU A 20 -9.02 0.61 -1.00
CA GLU A 20 -9.82 1.70 -1.59
C GLU A 20 -9.01 2.53 -2.59
N TRP A 21 -7.76 2.84 -2.25
CA TRP A 21 -6.87 3.58 -3.11
C TRP A 21 -6.50 2.80 -4.38
N LEU A 22 -6.20 1.50 -4.27
CA LEU A 22 -5.89 0.63 -5.41
C LEU A 22 -7.07 0.52 -6.38
N GLU A 23 -8.30 0.39 -5.87
CA GLU A 23 -9.52 0.32 -6.69
C GLU A 23 -9.75 1.59 -7.52
N ARG A 24 -9.49 2.74 -6.90
CA ARG A 24 -9.64 4.06 -7.52
C ARG A 24 -8.51 4.40 -8.48
N ASP A 25 -7.27 4.22 -8.05
CA ASP A 25 -6.08 4.78 -8.71
C ASP A 25 -5.50 3.85 -9.77
N ARG A 26 -5.73 2.53 -9.63
CA ARG A 26 -5.32 1.44 -10.53
C ARG A 26 -3.91 1.58 -11.11
N PRO A 27 -2.86 1.73 -10.28
CA PRO A 27 -1.48 1.70 -10.76
C PRO A 27 -1.11 0.30 -11.27
N ASP A 28 -0.21 0.23 -12.25
CA ASP A 28 0.33 -1.03 -12.77
C ASP A 28 1.31 -1.67 -11.78
N VAL A 29 2.07 -0.84 -11.04
CA VAL A 29 3.01 -1.29 -9.99
C VAL A 29 2.94 -0.34 -8.79
N VAL A 30 2.97 -0.93 -7.60
CA VAL A 30 3.02 -0.21 -6.32
C VAL A 30 4.18 -0.70 -5.46
N CYS A 31 5.03 0.24 -5.05
CA CYS A 31 6.09 0.01 -4.07
C CYS A 31 5.62 0.50 -2.69
N LEU A 32 5.58 -0.39 -1.70
CA LEU A 32 5.22 -0.05 -0.32
C LEU A 32 6.45 -0.01 0.58
N GLN A 33 6.53 0.97 1.48
CA GLN A 33 7.62 1.10 2.46
C GLN A 33 7.10 1.07 3.90
N GLU A 34 7.97 0.72 4.85
CA GLU A 34 7.65 0.59 6.28
C GLU A 34 6.43 -0.31 6.54
N LEU A 35 6.45 -1.54 6.02
CA LEU A 35 5.30 -2.46 6.18
C LEU A 35 5.01 -2.80 7.64
N LYS A 36 6.03 -2.87 8.52
CA LYS A 36 5.91 -3.27 9.94
C LYS A 36 5.05 -4.54 10.11
N ALA A 37 5.23 -5.50 9.21
CA ALA A 37 4.43 -6.73 9.12
C ALA A 37 5.11 -7.88 9.88
N GLU A 38 5.46 -7.64 11.13
CA GLU A 38 6.05 -8.66 11.99
C GLU A 38 5.04 -9.81 12.20
N LEU A 39 5.54 -11.05 12.19
CA LEU A 39 4.76 -12.24 12.52
C LEU A 39 4.67 -12.31 14.06
N SER A 40 3.54 -11.85 14.60
CA SER A 40 3.09 -12.14 15.96
C SER A 40 2.62 -13.57 16.07
#